data_AF-A0A8I0DKZ2-F1
#
_entry.id   AF-A0A8I0DKZ2-F1
#
_cell.length_a   1.000
_cell.length_b   1.000
_cell.length_c   1.000
_cell.angle_alpha   90.00
_cell.angle_beta   90.00
_cell.angle_gamma   90.00
#
_symmetry.space_group_name_H-M   'P 1'
#
loop_
_entity.id
_entity.type
_entity.pdbx_description
1 polymer ?
#
loop_
_entity_poly.entity_id
_entity_poly.type
_entity_poly.pdbx_seq_one_letter_code
_entity_poly.pdbx_strand_id
1 'polypeptide(L)'
;MNTVTVKINGMEYNLKGKEDDEYLLKVSEYVDGKFKEVSSNNNKLSISSVAVLSALNIADELFKCNNEVEDLLKEKNSLEERNLTLKERIREIKQEVEETIKNKNQEMASLKEMLYSMEQKSREAEILNDKVADLTEELEEKSKLEELVVLLKENMAVLKKENENLVKKIEVLESNLTSSDENNKKLSMSLLNTQDEFLKEKKENKKLNAKIFELNEDIANKVSLEEYNNVLDSYNALKENVEQISMEKSGIENMLEEFKININYIELENKNLKDSENVLKEVISSKEDEIEEYKSKASVDEEEAKILKDKILELEAVIAKGKEQRKALLNRDKAIKFQLQNFKYKVLDLEKKLIDLQVELAVERRKANPLLK
;
A
#
# COMPACT_ATOMS: atom_id res chain seq x y z
N MET A 1 20.75 -51.04 67.63
CA MET A 1 20.17 -52.36 67.28
C MET A 1 19.13 -52.60 68.33
N ASN A 2 17.88 -52.39 67.95
CA ASN A 2 16.78 -52.27 68.89
C ASN A 2 16.08 -53.62 69.02
N THR A 3 15.49 -53.89 70.18
CA THR A 3 14.79 -55.14 70.45
C THR A 3 13.38 -54.82 70.88
N VAL A 4 12.38 -55.31 70.15
CA VAL A 4 10.96 -55.10 70.43
C VAL A 4 10.27 -56.45 70.55
N THR A 5 9.46 -56.61 71.60
CA THR A 5 8.59 -57.78 71.76
C THR A 5 7.26 -57.52 71.05
N VAL A 6 6.92 -58.37 70.10
CA VAL A 6 5.71 -58.25 69.27
C VAL A 6 4.89 -59.54 69.35
N LYS A 7 3.60 -59.46 69.01
CA LYS A 7 2.69 -60.62 69.07
C LYS A 7 2.11 -60.92 67.69
N ILE A 8 2.40 -62.10 67.17
CA ILE A 8 1.94 -62.56 65.85
C ILE A 8 1.16 -63.86 66.04
N ASN A 9 -0.10 -63.88 65.59
CA ASN A 9 -1.04 -64.98 65.77
C ASN A 9 -1.13 -65.49 67.22
N GLY A 10 -1.09 -64.57 68.18
CA GLY A 10 -1.16 -64.90 69.60
C GLY A 10 0.16 -65.34 70.25
N MET A 11 1.22 -65.55 69.48
CA MET A 11 2.56 -65.92 69.98
C MET A 11 3.47 -64.69 70.08
N GLU A 12 4.25 -64.60 71.15
CA GLU A 12 5.20 -63.49 71.37
C GLU A 12 6.56 -63.79 70.73
N TYR A 13 7.09 -62.81 70.00
CA TYR A 13 8.39 -62.85 69.32
C TYR A 13 9.22 -61.64 69.72
N ASN A 14 10.50 -61.86 70.01
CA ASN A 14 11.46 -60.78 70.22
C ASN A 14 12.17 -60.47 68.90
N LEU A 15 11.80 -59.37 68.25
CA LEU A 15 12.43 -58.89 67.02
C LEU A 15 13.65 -58.04 67.36
N LYS A 16 14.76 -58.29 66.65
CA LYS A 16 15.99 -57.49 66.78
C LYS A 16 16.37 -56.90 65.43
N GLY A 17 16.34 -55.58 65.31
CA GLY A 17 16.55 -54.85 64.05
C GLY A 17 17.54 -53.70 64.16
N LYS A 18 17.97 -53.18 63.00
CA LYS A 18 18.72 -51.91 62.93
C LYS A 18 17.79 -50.69 62.91
N GLU A 19 16.56 -50.90 62.46
CA GLU A 19 15.50 -49.89 62.39
C GLU A 19 14.92 -49.55 63.76
N ASP A 20 14.10 -48.49 63.82
CA ASP A 20 13.45 -48.04 65.04
C ASP A 20 12.32 -48.96 65.50
N ASP A 21 11.91 -48.77 66.77
CA ASP A 21 10.90 -49.62 67.40
C ASP A 21 9.54 -49.49 66.70
N GLU A 22 9.21 -48.29 66.21
CA GLU A 22 7.96 -47.99 65.51
C GLU A 22 7.85 -48.75 64.18
N TYR A 23 8.93 -48.76 63.37
CA TYR A 23 8.97 -49.51 62.12
C TYR A 23 8.89 -51.01 62.38
N LEU A 24 9.64 -51.53 63.36
CA LEU A 24 9.60 -52.96 63.70
C LEU A 24 8.21 -53.40 64.18
N LEU A 25 7.54 -52.56 64.98
CA LEU A 25 6.17 -52.80 65.41
C LEU A 25 5.21 -52.79 64.20
N LYS A 26 5.31 -51.80 63.32
CA LYS A 26 4.49 -51.69 62.11
C LYS A 26 4.65 -52.88 61.17
N VAL A 27 5.88 -53.37 60.97
CA VAL A 27 6.15 -54.57 60.17
C VAL A 27 5.49 -55.78 60.82
N SER A 28 5.58 -55.92 62.14
CA SER A 28 4.96 -57.02 62.88
C SER A 28 3.42 -57.00 62.79
N GLU A 29 2.81 -55.81 62.89
CA GLU A 29 1.37 -55.61 62.76
C GLU A 29 0.89 -55.98 61.34
N TYR A 30 1.65 -55.59 60.32
CA TYR A 30 1.34 -55.93 58.93
C TYR A 30 1.42 -57.44 58.69
N VAL A 31 2.46 -58.11 59.20
CA VAL A 31 2.60 -59.58 59.12
C VAL A 31 1.46 -60.28 59.87
N ASP A 32 1.12 -59.85 61.09
CA ASP A 32 0.00 -60.40 61.85
C ASP A 32 -1.34 -60.19 61.14
N GLY A 33 -1.55 -59.02 60.53
CA GLY A 33 -2.71 -58.74 59.68
C GLY A 33 -2.82 -59.70 58.50
N LYS A 34 -1.72 -59.92 57.75
CA LYS A 34 -1.66 -60.88 56.63
C LYS A 34 -1.84 -62.32 57.09
N PHE A 35 -1.35 -62.66 58.28
CA PHE A 35 -1.56 -63.96 58.90
C PHE A 35 -3.04 -64.19 59.21
N LYS A 36 -3.70 -63.21 59.84
CA LYS A 36 -5.14 -63.26 60.16
C LYS A 36 -6.01 -63.29 58.90
N GLU A 37 -5.65 -62.55 57.85
CA GLU A 37 -6.35 -62.54 56.56
C GLU A 37 -6.37 -63.95 55.95
N VAL A 38 -5.19 -64.58 55.82
CA VAL A 38 -5.06 -65.93 55.26
C VAL A 38 -5.73 -66.97 56.16
N SER A 39 -5.55 -66.86 57.47
CA SER A 39 -6.18 -67.78 58.43
C SER A 39 -7.70 -67.72 58.35
N SER A 40 -8.29 -66.52 58.24
CA SER A 40 -9.74 -66.32 58.20
C SER A 40 -10.37 -66.83 56.90
N ASN A 41 -9.61 -66.78 55.79
CA ASN A 41 -10.07 -67.25 54.48
C ASN A 41 -10.08 -68.78 54.36
N ASN A 42 -9.28 -69.52 55.15
CA ASN A 42 -9.28 -70.99 55.12
C ASN A 42 -8.87 -71.63 56.46
N ASN A 43 -9.85 -71.84 57.34
CA ASN A 43 -9.68 -72.42 58.68
C ASN A 43 -9.23 -73.89 58.69
N LYS A 44 -9.12 -74.57 57.54
CA LYS A 44 -8.65 -75.97 57.44
C LYS A 44 -7.13 -76.08 57.26
N LEU A 45 -6.44 -74.97 57.02
CA LEU A 45 -5.00 -74.95 56.85
C LEU A 45 -4.29 -75.08 58.20
N SER A 46 -3.16 -75.79 58.21
CA SER A 46 -2.27 -75.81 59.37
C SER A 46 -1.67 -74.42 59.60
N ILE A 47 -1.30 -74.09 60.84
CA ILE A 47 -0.63 -72.83 61.19
C ILE A 47 0.62 -72.61 60.32
N SER A 48 1.39 -73.68 60.07
CA SER A 48 2.57 -73.62 59.19
C SER A 48 2.20 -73.31 57.74
N SER A 49 1.10 -73.87 57.22
CA SER A 49 0.61 -73.58 55.87
C SER A 49 0.11 -72.15 55.74
N VAL A 50 -0.57 -71.62 56.77
CA VAL A 50 -0.98 -70.21 56.84
C VAL A 50 0.24 -69.30 56.84
N ALA A 51 1.27 -69.62 57.65
CA ALA A 51 2.51 -68.85 57.69
C ALA A 51 3.20 -68.78 56.31
N VAL A 52 3.33 -69.93 55.63
CA VAL A 52 3.95 -70.00 54.30
C VAL A 52 3.14 -69.22 53.26
N LEU A 53 1.81 -69.33 53.28
CA LEU A 53 0.95 -68.62 52.34
C LEU A 53 0.93 -67.10 52.60
N SER A 54 0.93 -66.67 53.85
CA SER A 54 1.11 -65.25 54.20
C SER A 54 2.47 -64.72 53.76
N ALA A 55 3.55 -65.49 53.93
CA ALA A 55 4.87 -65.11 53.43
C ALA A 55 4.91 -65.01 51.89
N LEU A 56 4.28 -65.95 51.19
CA LEU A 56 4.16 -65.91 49.72
C LEU A 56 3.38 -64.69 49.24
N ASN A 57 2.27 -64.35 49.90
CA ASN A 57 1.49 -63.16 49.55
C ASN A 57 2.27 -61.86 49.78
N ILE A 58 2.99 -61.76 50.91
CA ILE A 58 3.84 -60.60 51.20
C ILE A 58 4.98 -60.49 50.17
N ALA A 59 5.59 -61.61 49.78
CA ALA A 59 6.61 -61.62 48.74
C ALA A 59 6.06 -61.21 47.37
N ASP A 60 4.86 -61.66 47.00
CA ASP A 60 4.17 -61.26 45.77
C ASP A 60 3.85 -59.75 45.77
N GLU A 61 3.33 -59.21 46.88
CA GLU A 61 3.11 -57.77 47.05
C GLU A 61 4.43 -56.99 46.89
N LEU A 62 5.52 -57.46 47.50
CA LEU A 62 6.85 -56.86 47.36
C LEU A 62 7.33 -56.86 45.89
N PHE A 63 7.21 -57.98 45.18
CA PHE A 63 7.62 -58.06 43.78
C PHE A 63 6.78 -57.15 42.88
N LYS A 64 5.47 -57.07 43.09
CA LYS A 64 4.59 -56.16 42.35
C LYS A 64 4.93 -54.69 42.60
N CYS A 65 5.16 -54.31 43.86
CA CYS A 65 5.59 -52.96 44.19
C CYS A 65 6.97 -52.63 43.59
N ASN A 66 7.92 -53.56 43.60
CA ASN A 66 9.23 -53.35 42.98
C ASN A 66 9.12 -53.14 41.46
N ASN A 67 8.28 -53.91 40.78
CA ASN A 67 8.05 -53.73 39.35
C ASN A 67 7.41 -52.36 39.05
N GLU A 68 6.41 -51.95 39.84
CA GLU A 68 5.79 -50.62 39.71
C GLU A 68 6.80 -49.50 39.94
N VAL A 69 7.67 -49.63 40.94
CA VAL A 69 8.77 -48.68 41.18
C VAL A 69 9.74 -48.64 40.00
N GLU A 70 10.09 -49.79 39.43
CA GLU A 70 10.95 -49.85 38.24
C GLU A 70 10.32 -49.14 37.04
N ASP A 71 9.02 -49.36 36.80
CA ASP A 71 8.29 -48.72 35.71
C ASP A 71 8.17 -47.20 35.94
N LEU A 72 7.88 -46.77 37.17
CA LEU A 72 7.87 -45.35 37.54
C LEU A 72 9.25 -44.70 37.37
N LEU A 73 10.33 -45.42 37.68
CA LEU A 73 11.70 -44.93 37.46
C LEU A 73 12.01 -44.78 35.97
N LYS A 74 11.58 -45.72 35.12
CA LYS A 74 11.71 -45.61 33.66
C LYS A 74 10.94 -44.40 33.12
N GLU A 75 9.71 -44.21 33.57
CA GLU A 75 8.89 -43.06 33.16
C GLU A 75 9.52 -41.74 33.62
N LYS A 76 9.99 -41.68 34.88
CA LYS A 76 10.70 -40.52 35.41
C LYS A 76 11.93 -40.17 34.57
N ASN A 77 12.77 -41.15 34.25
CA ASN A 77 13.97 -40.91 33.45
C ASN A 77 13.62 -40.40 32.04
N SER A 78 12.61 -41.00 31.39
CA SER A 78 12.10 -40.52 30.10
C SER A 78 11.57 -39.08 30.15
N LEU A 79 10.85 -38.73 31.23
CA LEU A 79 10.39 -37.37 31.46
C LEU A 79 11.53 -36.39 31.74
N GLU A 80 12.59 -36.82 32.42
CA GLU A 80 13.79 -36.00 32.67
C GLU A 80 14.56 -35.73 31.38
N GLU A 81 14.74 -36.74 30.52
CA GLU A 81 15.34 -36.57 29.18
C GLU A 81 14.52 -35.63 28.31
N ARG A 82 13.19 -35.79 28.30
CA ARG A 82 12.29 -34.89 27.56
C ARG A 82 12.35 -33.46 28.11
N ASN A 83 12.46 -33.28 29.42
CA ASN A 83 12.64 -31.95 30.01
C ASN A 83 13.98 -31.32 29.63
N LEU A 84 15.05 -32.12 29.53
CA LEU A 84 16.36 -31.63 29.12
C LEU A 84 16.32 -31.12 27.68
N THR A 85 15.80 -31.92 26.75
CA THR A 85 15.65 -31.54 25.34
C THR A 85 14.74 -30.33 25.15
N LEU A 86 13.65 -30.22 25.91
CA LEU A 86 12.79 -29.03 25.90
C LEU A 86 13.52 -27.78 26.40
N LYS A 87 14.35 -27.89 27.44
CA LYS A 87 15.16 -26.77 27.94
C LYS A 87 16.19 -26.30 26.91
N GLU A 88 16.81 -27.23 26.19
CA GLU A 88 17.74 -26.91 25.10
C GLU A 88 17.00 -26.18 23.96
N ARG A 89 15.84 -26.70 23.53
CA ARG A 89 15.04 -26.06 22.50
C ARG A 89 14.57 -24.65 22.89
N ILE A 90 14.23 -24.44 24.15
CA ILE A 90 13.90 -23.11 24.67
C ILE A 90 15.11 -22.16 24.59
N ARG A 91 16.33 -22.64 24.83
CA ARG A 91 17.53 -21.80 24.69
C ARG A 91 17.80 -21.44 23.24
N GLU A 92 17.68 -22.39 22.32
CA GLU A 92 17.84 -22.15 20.87
C GLU A 92 16.85 -21.08 20.38
N ILE A 93 15.56 -21.27 20.67
CA ILE A 93 14.52 -20.32 20.26
C ILE A 93 14.78 -18.92 20.85
N LYS A 94 15.26 -18.83 22.10
CA LYS A 94 15.61 -17.54 22.69
C LYS A 94 16.74 -16.84 21.95
N GLN A 95 17.78 -17.57 21.54
CA GLN A 95 18.88 -17.01 20.76
C GLN A 95 18.42 -16.56 19.38
N GLU A 96 17.61 -17.36 18.68
CA GLU A 96 17.03 -17.00 17.37
C GLU A 96 16.18 -15.73 17.47
N VAL A 97 15.39 -15.59 18.53
CA VAL A 97 14.57 -14.39 18.79
C VAL A 97 15.45 -13.17 19.05
N GLU A 98 16.49 -13.29 19.89
CA GLU A 98 17.41 -12.18 20.16
C GLU A 98 18.15 -11.71 18.90
N GLU A 99 18.60 -12.65 18.06
CA GLU A 99 19.25 -12.34 16.80
C GLU A 99 18.29 -11.65 15.81
N THR A 100 17.06 -12.15 15.71
CA THR A 100 16.01 -11.54 14.87
C THR A 100 15.70 -10.12 15.31
N ILE A 101 15.58 -9.87 16.62
CA ILE A 101 15.35 -8.52 17.17
C ILE A 101 16.52 -7.60 16.84
N LYS A 102 17.77 -8.09 16.96
CA LYS A 102 18.95 -7.31 16.62
C LYS A 102 18.96 -6.91 15.14
N ASN A 103 18.68 -7.85 14.24
CA ASN A 103 18.62 -7.59 12.80
C ASN A 103 17.51 -6.59 12.47
N LYS A 104 16.31 -6.78 13.03
CA LYS A 104 15.17 -5.85 12.83
C LYS A 104 15.47 -4.44 13.36
N ASN A 105 16.17 -4.31 14.48
CA ASN A 105 16.57 -3.01 15.00
C ASN A 105 17.59 -2.30 14.07
N GLN A 106 18.50 -3.04 13.45
CA GLN A 106 19.44 -2.49 12.48
C GLN A 106 18.73 -2.02 11.20
N GLU A 107 17.81 -2.84 10.67
CA GLU A 107 16.94 -2.46 9.54
C GLU A 107 16.09 -1.23 9.85
N MET A 108 15.53 -1.15 11.06
CA MET A 108 14.73 -0.01 11.49
C MET A 108 15.57 1.27 11.61
N ALA A 109 16.83 1.17 12.04
CA ALA A 109 17.74 2.31 12.10
C ALA A 109 18.07 2.85 10.70
N SER A 110 18.38 1.98 9.73
CA SER A 110 18.68 2.41 8.35
C SER A 110 17.45 3.00 7.66
N LEU A 111 16.26 2.41 7.87
CA LEU A 111 15.00 2.97 7.37
C LEU A 111 14.74 4.36 7.96
N LYS A 112 15.02 4.57 9.25
CA LYS A 112 14.81 5.87 9.90
C LYS A 112 15.73 6.95 9.31
N GLU A 113 16.97 6.61 9.02
CA GLU A 113 17.91 7.52 8.34
C GLU A 113 17.45 7.85 6.92
N MET A 114 16.99 6.84 6.17
CA MET A 114 16.44 7.04 4.82
C MET A 114 15.21 7.95 4.85
N LEU A 115 14.29 7.74 5.80
CA LEU A 115 13.07 8.52 5.95
C LEU A 115 13.39 9.99 6.30
N TYR A 116 14.35 10.22 7.19
CA TYR A 116 14.86 11.56 7.47
C TYR A 116 15.42 12.24 6.21
N SER A 117 16.21 11.53 5.39
CA SER A 117 16.74 12.08 4.14
C SER A 117 15.64 12.40 3.11
N MET A 118 14.59 11.58 3.07
CA MET A 118 13.46 11.75 2.17
C MET A 118 12.58 12.93 2.58
N GLU A 119 12.35 13.13 3.87
CA GLU A 119 11.65 14.30 4.41
C GLU A 119 12.37 15.62 4.06
N GLN A 120 13.70 15.65 4.15
CA GLN A 120 14.48 16.82 3.75
C GLN A 120 14.31 17.12 2.26
N LYS A 121 14.42 16.09 1.39
CA LYS A 121 14.20 16.25 -0.05
C LYS A 121 12.77 16.69 -0.38
N SER A 122 11.77 16.20 0.35
CA SER A 122 10.37 16.61 0.16
C SER A 122 10.19 18.09 0.47
N ARG A 123 10.79 18.60 1.55
CA ARG A 123 10.77 20.04 1.88
C ARG A 123 11.49 20.87 0.83
N GLU A 124 12.64 20.41 0.33
CA GLU A 124 13.34 21.08 -0.77
C GLU A 124 12.48 21.15 -2.03
N ALA A 125 11.74 20.07 -2.35
CA ALA A 125 10.83 20.04 -3.48
C ALA A 125 9.62 20.98 -3.30
N GLU A 126 9.06 21.10 -2.09
CA GLU A 126 8.01 22.08 -1.79
C GLU A 126 8.48 23.51 -2.03
N ILE A 127 9.66 23.87 -1.51
CA ILE A 127 10.25 25.20 -1.73
C ILE A 127 10.48 25.47 -3.22
N LEU A 128 10.93 24.46 -3.96
CA LEU A 128 11.15 24.59 -5.40
C LEU A 128 9.83 24.78 -6.15
N ASN A 129 8.77 24.06 -5.77
CA ASN A 129 7.44 24.21 -6.37
C ASN A 129 6.86 25.60 -6.14
N ASP A 130 6.96 26.14 -4.92
CA ASP A 130 6.53 27.51 -4.63
C ASP A 130 7.26 28.51 -5.53
N LYS A 131 8.59 28.33 -5.69
CA LYS A 131 9.40 29.19 -6.56
C LYS A 131 9.05 29.05 -8.05
N VAL A 132 8.66 27.85 -8.49
CA VAL A 132 8.17 27.64 -9.86
C VAL A 132 6.83 28.35 -10.06
N ALA A 133 5.93 28.32 -9.07
CA ALA A 133 4.66 29.03 -9.12
C ALA A 133 4.87 30.55 -9.28
N ASP A 134 5.75 31.13 -8.47
CA ASP A 134 6.11 32.56 -8.57
C ASP A 134 6.65 32.90 -9.97
N LEU A 135 7.58 32.10 -10.50
CA LEU A 135 8.15 32.32 -11.84
C LEU A 135 7.13 32.15 -12.96
N THR A 136 6.15 31.26 -12.81
CA THR A 136 5.07 31.11 -13.81
C THR A 136 4.15 32.33 -13.83
N GLU A 137 3.86 32.93 -12.68
CA GLU A 137 3.08 34.17 -12.60
C GLU A 137 3.83 35.34 -13.26
N GLU A 138 5.13 35.49 -12.97
CA GLU A 138 5.99 36.49 -13.64
C GLU A 138 6.03 36.29 -15.16
N LEU A 139 6.05 35.04 -15.64
CA LEU A 139 6.06 34.73 -17.06
C LEU A 139 4.73 35.10 -17.74
N GLU A 140 3.59 34.86 -17.07
CA GLU A 140 2.28 35.28 -17.56
C GLU A 140 2.14 36.81 -17.63
N GLU A 141 2.68 37.53 -16.65
CA GLU A 141 2.71 39.00 -16.73
C GLU A 141 3.56 39.48 -17.89
N LYS A 142 4.72 38.85 -18.11
CA LYS A 142 5.60 39.17 -19.23
C LYS A 142 4.94 38.91 -20.58
N SER A 143 4.20 37.81 -20.75
CA SER A 143 3.52 37.51 -22.03
C SER A 143 2.44 38.55 -22.35
N LYS A 144 1.66 38.98 -21.34
CA LYS A 144 0.66 40.07 -21.49
C LYS A 144 1.33 41.39 -21.91
N LEU A 145 2.49 41.70 -21.34
CA LEU A 145 3.29 42.86 -21.72
C LEU A 145 3.80 42.76 -23.16
N GLU A 146 4.25 41.59 -23.61
CA GLU A 146 4.69 41.36 -24.98
C GLU A 146 3.55 41.55 -25.99
N GLU A 147 2.34 41.05 -25.70
CA GLU A 147 1.14 41.29 -26.52
C GLU A 147 0.82 42.79 -26.63
N LEU A 148 0.85 43.51 -25.50
CA LEU A 148 0.60 44.96 -25.49
C LEU A 148 1.62 45.72 -26.34
N VAL A 149 2.89 45.30 -26.32
CA VAL A 149 3.94 45.89 -27.14
C VAL A 149 3.69 45.67 -28.63
N VAL A 150 3.20 44.50 -29.04
CA VAL A 150 2.80 44.23 -30.45
C VAL A 150 1.69 45.19 -30.87
N LEU A 151 0.65 45.32 -30.05
CA LEU A 151 -0.50 46.18 -30.33
C LEU A 151 -0.10 47.67 -30.43
N LEU A 152 0.82 48.12 -29.56
CA LEU A 152 1.38 49.47 -29.62
C LEU A 152 2.20 49.68 -30.91
N LYS A 153 2.96 48.69 -31.37
CA LYS A 153 3.71 48.78 -32.64
C LYS A 153 2.78 48.91 -33.85
N GLU A 154 1.69 48.15 -33.88
CA GLU A 154 0.66 48.25 -34.92
C GLU A 154 0.03 49.65 -34.94
N ASN A 155 -0.39 50.14 -33.77
CA ASN A 155 -0.94 51.49 -33.65
C ASN A 155 0.04 52.59 -34.11
N MET A 156 1.33 52.46 -33.76
CA MET A 156 2.36 53.39 -34.24
C MET A 156 2.53 53.34 -35.76
N ALA A 157 2.42 52.16 -36.38
CA ALA A 157 2.51 52.02 -37.83
C ALA A 157 1.32 52.69 -38.54
N VAL A 158 0.11 52.56 -38.01
CA VAL A 158 -1.10 53.24 -38.52
C VAL A 158 -0.93 54.76 -38.43
N LEU A 159 -0.56 55.27 -37.26
CA LEU A 159 -0.33 56.71 -37.06
C LEU A 159 0.77 57.25 -37.98
N LYS A 160 1.83 56.47 -38.22
CA LYS A 160 2.89 56.84 -39.16
C LYS A 160 2.36 56.98 -40.58
N LYS A 161 1.51 56.04 -41.03
CA LYS A 161 0.87 56.09 -42.35
C LYS A 161 -0.10 57.28 -42.47
N GLU A 162 -0.86 57.58 -41.42
CA GLU A 162 -1.68 58.80 -41.37
C GLU A 162 -0.84 60.07 -41.47
N ASN A 163 0.26 60.15 -40.74
CA ASN A 163 1.18 61.29 -40.83
C ASN A 163 1.77 61.43 -42.24
N GLU A 164 2.20 60.35 -42.87
CA GLU A 164 2.67 60.37 -44.28
C GLU A 164 1.59 60.89 -45.23
N ASN A 165 0.33 60.48 -45.03
CA ASN A 165 -0.79 60.99 -45.83
C ASN A 165 -1.06 62.47 -45.59
N LEU A 166 -1.00 62.93 -44.34
CA LEU A 166 -1.15 64.35 -44.00
C LEU A 166 -0.03 65.19 -44.63
N VAL A 167 1.23 64.71 -44.61
CA VAL A 167 2.36 65.37 -45.26
C VAL A 167 2.12 65.51 -46.77
N LYS A 168 1.72 64.43 -47.47
CA LYS A 168 1.37 64.50 -48.90
C LYS A 168 0.25 65.52 -49.17
N LYS A 169 -0.74 65.60 -48.27
CA LYS A 169 -1.85 66.55 -48.40
C LYS A 169 -1.38 68.01 -48.23
N ILE A 170 -0.42 68.25 -47.33
CA ILE A 170 0.24 69.55 -47.17
C ILE A 170 1.03 69.90 -48.43
N GLU A 171 1.84 68.99 -48.98
CA GLU A 171 2.61 69.23 -50.21
C GLU A 171 1.72 69.62 -51.40
N VAL A 172 0.58 68.94 -51.57
CA VAL A 172 -0.41 69.29 -52.60
C VAL A 172 -0.98 70.69 -52.37
N LEU A 173 -1.34 71.04 -51.14
CA LEU A 173 -1.84 72.38 -50.81
C LEU A 173 -0.77 73.45 -51.06
N GLU A 174 0.50 73.19 -50.75
CA GLU A 174 1.62 74.10 -51.04
C GLU A 174 1.81 74.30 -52.55
N SER A 175 1.74 73.24 -53.36
CA SER A 175 1.81 73.33 -54.82
C SER A 175 0.64 74.15 -55.41
N ASN A 176 -0.57 73.98 -54.87
CA ASN A 176 -1.73 74.77 -55.24
C ASN A 176 -1.56 76.25 -54.86
N LEU A 177 -0.95 76.53 -53.70
CA LEU A 177 -0.66 77.90 -53.27
C LEU A 177 0.34 78.57 -54.21
N THR A 178 1.43 77.87 -54.57
CA THR A 178 2.46 78.41 -55.49
C THR A 178 1.92 78.67 -56.90
N SER A 179 1.08 77.78 -57.44
CA SER A 179 0.44 78.00 -58.74
C SER A 179 -0.58 79.15 -58.69
N SER A 180 -1.29 79.32 -57.58
CA SER A 180 -2.16 80.48 -57.34
C SER A 180 -1.34 81.77 -57.27
N ASP A 181 -0.19 81.77 -56.60
CA ASP A 181 0.74 82.90 -56.55
C ASP A 181 1.34 83.24 -57.91
N GLU A 182 1.68 82.24 -58.74
CA GLU A 182 2.13 82.45 -60.11
C GLU A 182 1.02 83.03 -61.00
N ASN A 183 -0.21 82.56 -60.84
CA ASN A 183 -1.37 83.13 -61.53
C ASN A 183 -1.63 84.57 -61.08
N ASN A 184 -1.51 84.87 -59.79
CA ASN A 184 -1.61 86.24 -59.27
C ASN A 184 -0.48 87.14 -59.83
N LYS A 185 0.75 86.64 -59.97
CA LYS A 185 1.85 87.36 -60.64
C LYS A 185 1.57 87.62 -62.12
N LYS A 186 1.05 86.63 -62.85
CA LYS A 186 0.63 86.80 -64.25
C LYS A 186 -0.49 87.83 -64.40
N LEU A 187 -1.46 87.82 -63.49
CA LEU A 187 -2.54 88.80 -63.45
C LEU A 187 -2.00 90.21 -63.13
N SER A 188 -1.03 90.31 -62.22
CA SER A 188 -0.34 91.58 -61.91
C SER A 188 0.46 92.10 -63.11
N MET A 189 1.15 91.23 -63.86
CA MET A 189 1.83 91.60 -65.12
C MET A 189 0.86 91.99 -66.24
N SER A 190 -0.31 91.34 -66.35
CA SER A 190 -1.33 91.76 -67.32
C SER A 190 -1.99 93.08 -66.94
N LEU A 191 -2.12 93.36 -65.63
CA LEU A 191 -2.54 94.67 -65.13
C LEU A 191 -1.51 95.75 -65.47
N LEU A 192 -0.22 95.45 -65.36
CA LEU A 192 0.87 96.37 -65.70
C LEU A 192 0.90 96.66 -67.22
N ASN A 193 0.72 95.64 -68.06
CA ASN A 193 0.65 95.81 -69.51
C ASN A 193 -0.59 96.59 -69.97
N THR A 194 -1.76 96.36 -69.35
CA THR A 194 -2.95 97.18 -69.61
C THR A 194 -2.83 98.61 -69.08
N GLN A 195 -2.08 98.81 -67.98
CA GLN A 195 -1.72 100.15 -67.48
C GLN A 195 -0.76 100.89 -68.44
N ASP A 196 0.18 100.19 -69.07
CA ASP A 196 1.13 100.75 -70.05
C ASP A 196 0.49 100.99 -71.43
N GLU A 197 -0.47 100.16 -71.85
CA GLU A 197 -1.33 100.43 -73.01
C GLU A 197 -2.26 101.64 -72.76
N PHE A 198 -2.86 101.75 -71.57
CA PHE A 198 -3.68 102.91 -71.19
C PHE A 198 -2.86 104.22 -71.11
N LEU A 199 -1.58 104.15 -70.73
CA LEU A 199 -0.67 105.32 -70.69
C LEU A 199 -0.16 105.73 -72.09
N LYS A 200 -0.12 104.82 -73.07
CA LYS A 200 0.13 105.14 -74.49
C LYS A 200 -1.12 105.70 -75.17
N GLU A 201 -2.30 105.14 -74.93
CA GLU A 201 -3.58 105.65 -75.47
C GLU A 201 -3.97 107.03 -74.91
N LYS A 202 -3.52 107.39 -73.71
CA LYS A 202 -3.76 108.73 -73.12
C LYS A 202 -2.88 109.84 -73.70
N LYS A 203 -1.84 109.53 -74.48
CA LYS A 203 -0.91 110.51 -75.08
C LYS A 203 -1.06 110.69 -76.61
N GLU A 204 -1.76 109.81 -77.31
CA GLU A 204 -2.05 109.98 -78.76
C GLU A 204 -3.47 110.47 -79.08
N ASN A 205 -4.39 110.49 -78.10
CA ASN A 205 -5.76 110.99 -78.28
C ASN A 205 -5.88 112.52 -78.09
N LYS A 206 -5.06 113.29 -78.82
CA LYS A 206 -5.18 114.76 -78.90
C LYS A 206 -4.93 115.38 -80.28
N LYS A 207 -4.77 114.59 -81.35
CA LYS A 207 -4.81 115.14 -82.72
C LYS A 207 -5.47 114.17 -83.70
N LEU A 208 -6.63 114.61 -84.18
CA LEU A 208 -7.26 114.24 -85.46
C LEU A 208 -7.91 112.85 -85.50
N ASN A 209 -9.21 112.76 -85.25
CA ASN A 209 -10.27 112.89 -86.26
C ASN A 209 -10.11 111.99 -87.51
N ALA A 210 -11.04 111.04 -87.60
CA ALA A 210 -11.88 110.78 -88.76
C ALA A 210 -11.24 110.19 -90.04
N LYS A 211 -11.32 108.87 -90.19
CA LYS A 211 -11.95 108.15 -91.32
C LYS A 211 -11.74 106.64 -91.10
N ILE A 212 -12.82 105.84 -91.10
CA ILE A 212 -13.19 104.94 -92.21
C ILE A 212 -12.10 103.86 -92.41
N PHE A 213 -12.30 102.57 -92.22
CA PHE A 213 -13.36 101.62 -92.61
C PHE A 213 -12.58 100.44 -93.22
N GLU A 214 -13.16 99.26 -93.12
CA GLU A 214 -12.90 98.09 -93.97
C GLU A 214 -11.67 97.17 -93.71
N LEU A 215 -12.06 95.97 -93.26
CA LEU A 215 -11.84 94.67 -93.91
C LEU A 215 -10.52 93.94 -93.65
N ASN A 216 -10.63 92.82 -92.91
CA ASN A 216 -10.64 91.43 -93.43
C ASN A 216 -10.13 90.47 -92.35
N GLU A 217 -10.93 89.52 -91.87
CA GLU A 217 -11.42 88.29 -92.54
C GLU A 217 -10.37 87.16 -92.52
N ASP A 218 -10.63 86.19 -91.61
CA ASP A 218 -10.37 84.73 -91.59
C ASP A 218 -8.96 84.18 -91.95
N ILE A 219 -8.41 83.13 -91.32
CA ILE A 219 -8.82 81.71 -91.41
C ILE A 219 -7.90 80.82 -90.51
N ALA A 220 -8.48 79.73 -90.00
CA ALA A 220 -7.92 78.36 -89.81
C ALA A 220 -7.31 77.85 -88.49
N ASN A 221 -8.15 77.01 -87.86
CA ASN A 221 -7.96 75.56 -87.69
C ASN A 221 -7.51 74.99 -86.34
N LYS A 222 -8.50 74.35 -85.69
CA LYS A 222 -8.37 73.27 -84.71
C LYS A 222 -8.15 71.93 -85.42
N VAL A 223 -7.26 71.10 -84.89
CA VAL A 223 -7.20 69.65 -85.12
C VAL A 223 -7.43 68.93 -83.79
N SER A 224 -8.30 67.94 -83.83
CA SER A 224 -8.72 67.02 -82.78
C SER A 224 -7.59 66.09 -82.31
N LEU A 225 -7.56 65.78 -81.01
CA LEU A 225 -6.80 64.68 -80.40
C LEU A 225 -7.80 63.87 -79.55
N GLU A 226 -8.32 62.77 -80.11
CA GLU A 226 -9.28 61.89 -79.43
C GLU A 226 -8.86 60.41 -79.48
N GLU A 227 -7.55 60.11 -79.47
CA GLU A 227 -7.05 58.72 -79.43
C GLU A 227 -5.91 58.45 -78.42
N TYR A 228 -5.60 59.38 -77.51
CA TYR A 228 -4.52 59.17 -76.50
C TYR A 228 -5.02 58.79 -75.10
N ASN A 229 -6.23 59.22 -74.71
CA ASN A 229 -6.67 59.13 -73.31
C ASN A 229 -7.31 57.78 -72.90
N ASN A 230 -7.78 56.95 -73.84
CA ASN A 230 -8.40 55.66 -73.49
C ASN A 230 -7.38 54.52 -73.24
N VAL A 231 -6.14 54.66 -73.72
CA VAL A 231 -5.08 53.65 -73.54
C VAL A 231 -4.35 53.84 -72.20
N LEU A 232 -4.25 55.08 -71.72
CA LEU A 232 -3.56 55.42 -70.46
C LEU A 232 -4.35 54.96 -69.22
N ASP A 233 -5.67 55.08 -69.25
CA ASP A 233 -6.53 54.69 -68.13
C ASP A 233 -6.64 53.16 -67.97
N SER A 234 -6.60 52.40 -69.08
CA SER A 234 -6.58 50.93 -69.04
C SER A 234 -5.24 50.36 -68.57
N TYR A 235 -4.11 51.04 -68.86
CA TYR A 235 -2.78 50.62 -68.41
C TYR A 235 -2.59 50.82 -66.89
N ASN A 236 -3.09 51.92 -66.34
CA ASN A 236 -2.99 52.21 -64.91
C ASN A 236 -3.88 51.28 -64.05
N ALA A 237 -5.09 50.95 -64.52
CA ALA A 237 -5.96 49.98 -63.85
C ALA A 237 -5.39 48.55 -63.86
N LEU A 238 -4.67 48.16 -64.91
CA LEU A 238 -4.01 46.85 -64.97
C LEU A 238 -2.79 46.78 -64.04
N LYS A 239 -2.07 47.89 -63.86
CA LYS A 239 -0.91 47.97 -62.97
C LYS A 239 -1.29 47.86 -61.48
N GLU A 240 -2.36 48.53 -61.04
CA GLU A 240 -2.86 48.42 -59.66
C GLU A 240 -3.33 46.99 -59.34
N ASN A 241 -4.01 46.33 -60.28
CA ASN A 241 -4.43 44.94 -60.09
C ASN A 241 -3.23 43.98 -59.96
N VAL A 242 -2.13 44.21 -60.69
CA VAL A 242 -0.91 43.39 -60.58
C VAL A 242 -0.20 43.60 -59.24
N GLU A 243 -0.14 44.83 -58.74
CA GLU A 243 0.44 45.12 -57.42
C GLU A 243 -0.40 44.50 -56.29
N GLN A 244 -1.73 44.53 -56.40
CA GLN A 244 -2.62 43.90 -55.42
C GLN A 244 -2.50 42.37 -55.39
N ILE A 245 -2.44 41.72 -56.57
CA ILE A 245 -2.18 40.27 -56.68
C ILE A 245 -0.80 39.91 -56.11
N SER A 246 0.21 40.78 -56.29
CA SER A 246 1.54 40.56 -55.71
C SER A 246 1.54 40.61 -54.19
N MET A 247 0.76 41.50 -53.57
CA MET A 247 0.61 41.57 -52.12
C MET A 247 -0.14 40.35 -51.57
N GLU A 248 -1.23 39.95 -52.22
CA GLU A 248 -1.99 38.74 -51.85
C GLU A 248 -1.12 37.48 -51.93
N LYS A 249 -0.29 37.37 -52.98
CA LYS A 249 0.66 36.25 -53.13
C LYS A 249 1.67 36.19 -51.97
N SER A 250 2.23 37.34 -51.56
CA SER A 250 3.14 37.41 -50.42
C SER A 250 2.46 37.02 -49.10
N GLY A 251 1.20 37.40 -48.90
CA GLY A 251 0.42 37.00 -47.71
C GLY A 251 0.17 35.49 -47.66
N ILE A 252 -0.13 34.88 -48.80
CA ILE A 252 -0.32 33.42 -48.92
C ILE A 252 1.00 32.67 -48.70
N GLU A 253 2.12 33.17 -49.20
CA GLU A 253 3.45 32.58 -48.98
C GLU A 253 3.82 32.57 -47.48
N ASN A 254 3.56 33.66 -46.76
CA ASN A 254 3.79 33.73 -45.31
C ASN A 254 2.92 32.73 -44.52
N MET A 255 1.63 32.62 -44.87
CA MET A 255 0.73 31.63 -44.25
C MET A 255 1.19 30.19 -44.53
N LEU A 256 1.70 29.92 -45.73
CA LEU A 256 2.27 28.62 -46.08
C LEU A 256 3.52 28.29 -45.24
N GLU A 257 4.36 29.28 -44.95
CA GLU A 257 5.53 29.14 -44.09
C GLU A 257 5.13 28.80 -42.64
N GLU A 258 4.13 29.51 -42.09
CA GLU A 258 3.58 29.22 -40.76
C GLU A 258 2.97 27.82 -40.67
N PHE A 259 2.18 27.41 -41.67
CA PHE A 259 1.62 26.07 -41.69
C PHE A 259 2.70 24.98 -41.75
N LYS A 260 3.81 25.20 -42.46
CA LYS A 260 4.94 24.26 -42.47
C LYS A 260 5.60 24.14 -41.09
N ILE A 261 5.77 25.25 -40.38
CA ILE A 261 6.33 25.25 -39.01
C ILE A 261 5.40 24.46 -38.07
N ASN A 262 4.10 24.71 -38.15
CA ASN A 262 3.11 24.00 -37.34
C ASN A 262 3.06 22.50 -37.66
N ILE A 263 3.15 22.12 -38.93
CA ILE A 263 3.23 20.70 -39.34
C ILE A 263 4.48 20.04 -38.73
N ASN A 264 5.65 20.67 -38.82
CA ASN A 264 6.88 20.13 -38.22
C ASN A 264 6.77 19.97 -36.70
N TYR A 265 6.14 20.93 -36.01
CA TYR A 265 5.93 20.83 -34.56
C TYR A 265 5.02 19.64 -34.21
N ILE A 266 3.90 19.48 -34.94
CA ILE A 266 2.97 18.35 -34.76
C ILE A 266 3.66 17.01 -35.07
N GLU A 267 4.52 16.94 -36.10
CA GLU A 267 5.29 15.74 -36.42
C GLU A 267 6.28 15.38 -35.31
N LEU A 268 6.95 16.37 -34.72
CA LEU A 268 7.86 16.18 -33.59
C LEU A 268 7.12 15.70 -32.35
N GLU A 269 5.97 16.28 -32.06
CA GLU A 269 5.13 15.89 -30.91
C GLU A 269 4.56 14.49 -31.08
N ASN A 270 4.11 14.13 -32.29
CA ASN A 270 3.69 12.76 -32.61
C ASN A 270 4.82 11.74 -32.43
N LYS A 271 6.06 12.11 -32.76
CA LYS A 271 7.23 11.25 -32.53
C LYS A 271 7.48 11.04 -31.03
N ASN A 272 7.44 12.11 -30.24
CA ASN A 272 7.59 12.02 -28.78
C ASN A 272 6.49 11.17 -28.14
N LEU A 273 5.24 11.34 -28.59
CA LEU A 273 4.12 10.50 -28.16
C LEU A 273 4.34 9.03 -28.53
N LYS A 274 4.87 8.74 -29.72
CA LYS A 274 5.20 7.38 -30.15
C LYS A 274 6.27 6.73 -29.27
N ASP A 275 7.30 7.49 -28.90
CA ASP A 275 8.36 7.00 -28.02
C ASP A 275 7.80 6.73 -26.61
N SER A 276 6.92 7.59 -26.10
CA SER A 276 6.22 7.37 -24.82
C SER A 276 5.30 6.13 -24.85
N GLU A 277 4.62 5.89 -25.97
CA GLU A 277 3.76 4.72 -26.19
C GLU A 277 4.57 3.42 -26.10
N ASN A 278 5.79 3.43 -26.68
CA ASN A 278 6.68 2.27 -26.65
C ASN A 278 7.20 1.98 -25.23
N VAL A 279 7.61 3.02 -24.49
CA VAL A 279 8.03 2.89 -23.09
C VAL A 279 6.90 2.31 -22.23
N LEU A 280 5.67 2.81 -22.41
CA LEU A 280 4.51 2.28 -21.69
C LEU A 280 4.24 0.81 -22.02
N LYS A 281 4.41 0.38 -23.27
CA LYS A 281 4.25 -1.04 -23.65
C LYS A 281 5.29 -1.94 -22.98
N GLU A 282 6.54 -1.51 -22.90
CA GLU A 282 7.58 -2.27 -22.18
C GLU A 282 7.27 -2.38 -20.68
N VAL A 283 6.81 -1.29 -20.06
CA VAL A 283 6.40 -1.30 -18.64
C VAL A 283 5.20 -2.22 -18.41
N ILE A 284 4.21 -2.23 -19.32
CA ILE A 284 3.06 -3.13 -19.23
C ILE A 284 3.54 -4.58 -19.32
N SER A 285 4.40 -4.94 -20.28
CA SER A 285 4.94 -6.29 -20.41
C SER A 285 5.65 -6.75 -19.12
N SER A 286 6.50 -5.90 -18.55
CA SER A 286 7.20 -6.22 -17.29
C SER A 286 6.23 -6.41 -16.12
N LYS A 287 5.12 -5.66 -16.08
CA LYS A 287 4.10 -5.82 -15.02
C LYS A 287 3.23 -7.04 -15.23
N GLU A 288 2.98 -7.44 -16.47
CA GLU A 288 2.30 -8.70 -16.79
C GLU A 288 3.13 -9.90 -16.32
N ASP A 289 4.45 -9.88 -16.54
CA ASP A 289 5.37 -10.91 -16.05
C ASP A 289 5.37 -11.02 -14.51
N GLU A 290 5.42 -9.88 -13.80
CA GLU A 290 5.31 -9.86 -12.33
C GLU A 290 3.98 -10.46 -11.85
N ILE A 291 2.87 -10.14 -12.50
CA ILE A 291 1.54 -10.67 -12.15
C ILE A 291 1.49 -12.19 -12.32
N GLU A 292 2.10 -12.72 -13.38
CA GLU A 292 2.14 -14.16 -13.65
C GLU A 292 2.99 -14.90 -12.60
N GLU A 293 4.11 -14.31 -12.16
CA GLU A 293 4.89 -14.82 -11.05
C GLU A 293 4.08 -14.87 -9.74
N TYR A 294 3.35 -13.79 -9.40
CA TYR A 294 2.51 -13.77 -8.20
C TYR A 294 1.37 -14.80 -8.25
N LYS A 295 0.76 -15.03 -9.43
CA LYS A 295 -0.26 -16.08 -9.59
C LYS A 295 0.30 -17.47 -9.36
N SER A 296 1.51 -17.75 -9.88
CA SER A 296 2.15 -19.05 -9.68
C SER A 296 2.42 -19.32 -8.19
N LYS A 297 2.84 -18.30 -7.44
CA LYS A 297 3.09 -18.39 -6.00
C LYS A 297 1.79 -18.60 -5.20
N ALA A 298 0.73 -17.87 -5.54
CA ALA A 298 -0.57 -18.02 -4.90
C ALA A 298 -1.16 -19.45 -5.07
N SER A 299 -0.93 -20.10 -6.22
CA SER A 299 -1.36 -21.48 -6.45
C SER A 299 -0.67 -22.48 -5.52
N VAL A 300 0.61 -22.29 -5.22
CA VAL A 300 1.37 -23.17 -4.31
C VAL A 300 0.87 -23.00 -2.88
N ASP A 301 0.66 -21.76 -2.43
CA ASP A 301 0.15 -21.46 -1.10
C ASP A 301 -1.26 -22.04 -0.88
N GLU A 302 -2.10 -22.07 -1.92
CA GLU A 302 -3.45 -22.64 -1.89
C GLU A 302 -3.44 -24.17 -1.73
N GLU A 303 -2.46 -24.85 -2.35
CA GLU A 303 -2.29 -26.29 -2.25
C GLU A 303 -1.73 -26.70 -0.88
N GLU A 304 -0.78 -25.93 -0.33
CA GLU A 304 -0.30 -26.11 1.05
C GLU A 304 -1.40 -25.89 2.09
N ALA A 305 -2.23 -24.86 1.91
CA ALA A 305 -3.38 -24.60 2.78
C ALA A 305 -4.38 -25.76 2.81
N LYS A 306 -4.59 -26.42 1.66
CA LYS A 306 -5.46 -27.58 1.53
C LYS A 306 -4.92 -28.79 2.31
N ILE A 307 -3.62 -29.07 2.20
CA ILE A 307 -2.96 -30.15 2.94
C ILE A 307 -3.05 -29.92 4.45
N LEU A 308 -2.80 -28.69 4.90
CA LEU A 308 -2.93 -28.31 6.31
C LEU A 308 -4.35 -28.50 6.83
N LYS A 309 -5.36 -28.14 6.04
CA LYS A 309 -6.77 -28.29 6.40
C LYS A 309 -7.17 -29.77 6.56
N ASP A 310 -6.73 -30.63 5.65
CA ASP A 310 -7.00 -32.07 5.74
C ASP A 310 -6.35 -32.68 7.00
N LYS A 311 -5.14 -32.22 7.34
CA LYS A 311 -4.43 -32.67 8.56
C LYS A 311 -5.11 -32.22 9.85
N ILE A 312 -5.69 -31.01 9.86
CA ILE A 312 -6.51 -30.53 10.99
C ILE A 312 -7.74 -31.43 11.17
N LEU A 313 -8.44 -31.78 10.08
CA LEU A 313 -9.62 -32.65 10.14
C LEU A 313 -9.27 -34.05 10.70
N GLU A 314 -8.13 -34.62 10.31
CA GLU A 314 -7.66 -35.89 10.88
C GLU A 314 -7.40 -35.78 12.39
N LEU A 315 -6.72 -34.72 12.83
CA LEU A 315 -6.44 -34.49 14.25
C LEU A 315 -7.71 -34.29 15.07
N GLU A 316 -8.69 -33.57 14.54
CA GLU A 316 -10.00 -33.38 15.17
C GLU A 316 -10.74 -34.72 15.36
N ALA A 317 -10.69 -35.60 14.36
CA ALA A 317 -11.28 -36.93 14.45
C ALA A 317 -10.60 -37.80 15.53
N VAL A 318 -9.26 -37.72 15.65
CA VAL A 318 -8.51 -38.42 16.71
C VAL A 318 -8.89 -37.88 18.10
N ILE A 319 -9.00 -36.56 18.25
CA ILE A 319 -9.42 -35.93 19.51
C ILE A 319 -10.84 -36.35 19.90
N ALA A 320 -11.76 -36.42 18.92
CA ALA A 320 -13.13 -36.87 19.15
C ALA A 320 -13.17 -38.31 19.69
N LYS A 321 -12.46 -39.24 19.06
CA LYS A 321 -12.31 -40.63 19.54
C LYS A 321 -11.72 -40.69 20.94
N GLY A 322 -10.66 -39.91 21.21
CA GLY A 322 -10.05 -39.83 22.54
C GLY A 322 -11.03 -39.35 23.62
N LYS A 323 -11.89 -38.37 23.31
CA LYS A 323 -12.93 -37.88 24.23
C LYS A 323 -13.98 -38.95 24.53
N GLU A 324 -14.40 -39.73 23.54
CA GLU A 324 -15.35 -40.84 23.75
C GLU A 324 -14.75 -41.93 24.63
N GLN A 325 -13.52 -42.36 24.36
CA GLN A 325 -12.81 -43.34 25.18
C GLN A 325 -12.67 -42.86 26.62
N ARG A 326 -12.33 -41.58 26.83
CA ARG A 326 -12.26 -40.99 28.17
C ARG A 326 -13.62 -41.03 28.90
N LYS A 327 -14.72 -40.72 28.21
CA LYS A 327 -16.07 -40.84 28.80
C LYS A 327 -16.40 -42.29 29.18
N ALA A 328 -16.06 -43.25 28.33
CA ALA A 328 -16.29 -44.66 28.60
C ALA A 328 -15.50 -45.14 29.84
N LEU A 329 -14.23 -44.75 29.95
CA LEU A 329 -13.39 -45.05 31.12
C LEU A 329 -13.95 -44.42 32.40
N LEU A 330 -14.41 -43.17 32.34
CA LEU A 330 -15.01 -42.49 33.50
C LEU A 330 -16.29 -43.19 33.98
N ASN A 331 -17.15 -43.63 33.06
CA ASN A 331 -18.36 -44.36 33.40
C ASN A 331 -18.04 -45.72 34.03
N ARG A 332 -17.00 -46.40 33.52
CA ARG A 332 -16.50 -47.64 34.10
C ARG A 332 -15.93 -47.43 35.50
N ASP A 333 -15.16 -46.37 35.74
CA ASP A 333 -14.64 -46.02 37.07
C ASP A 333 -15.78 -45.76 38.06
N LYS A 334 -16.81 -45.02 37.66
CA LYS A 334 -18.03 -44.83 38.47
C LYS A 334 -18.70 -46.15 38.81
N ALA A 335 -18.87 -47.04 37.84
CA ALA A 335 -19.49 -48.35 38.04
C ALA A 335 -18.67 -49.23 39.01
N ILE A 336 -17.35 -49.23 38.89
CA ILE A 336 -16.44 -49.94 39.80
C ILE A 336 -16.58 -49.38 41.22
N LYS A 337 -16.60 -48.05 41.40
CA LYS A 337 -16.82 -47.43 42.71
C LYS A 337 -18.14 -47.83 43.35
N PHE A 338 -19.24 -47.85 42.59
CA PHE A 338 -20.53 -48.33 43.07
C PHE A 338 -20.49 -49.81 43.48
N GLN A 339 -19.85 -50.66 42.69
CA GLN A 339 -19.68 -52.08 43.05
C GLN A 339 -18.84 -52.25 44.32
N LEU A 340 -17.73 -51.54 44.44
CA LEU A 340 -16.88 -51.53 45.65
C LEU A 340 -17.66 -51.11 46.88
N GLN A 341 -18.52 -50.09 46.75
CA GLN A 341 -19.36 -49.64 47.86
C GLN A 341 -20.41 -50.67 48.25
N ASN A 342 -21.05 -51.34 47.27
CA ASN A 342 -21.95 -52.46 47.54
C ASN A 342 -21.25 -53.61 48.25
N PHE A 343 -20.04 -54.00 47.80
CA PHE A 343 -19.25 -55.02 48.45
C PHE A 343 -18.87 -54.63 49.88
N LYS A 344 -18.49 -53.36 50.11
CA LYS A 344 -18.20 -52.84 51.45
C LYS A 344 -19.38 -53.01 52.40
N TYR A 345 -20.60 -52.64 51.99
CA TYR A 345 -21.79 -52.84 52.83
C TYR A 345 -22.09 -54.31 53.08
N LYS A 346 -21.89 -55.16 52.07
CA LYS A 346 -22.10 -56.60 52.21
C LYS A 346 -21.11 -57.24 53.19
N VAL A 347 -19.85 -56.81 53.17
CA VAL A 347 -18.84 -57.22 54.15
C VAL A 347 -19.23 -56.77 55.55
N LEU A 348 -19.63 -55.51 55.73
CA LEU A 348 -20.09 -55.00 57.04
C LEU A 348 -21.28 -55.79 57.61
N ASP A 349 -22.26 -56.15 56.77
CA ASP A 349 -23.41 -56.96 57.20
C ASP A 349 -22.98 -58.38 57.62
N LEU A 350 -22.04 -58.99 56.89
CA LEU A 350 -21.49 -60.30 57.23
C LEU A 350 -20.64 -60.25 58.51
N GLU A 351 -19.83 -59.20 58.71
CA GLU A 351 -19.07 -58.98 59.94
C GLU A 351 -20.01 -58.85 61.14
N LYS A 352 -21.10 -58.08 61.01
CA LYS A 352 -22.11 -57.97 62.07
C LYS A 352 -22.74 -59.32 62.41
N LYS A 353 -23.17 -60.08 61.40
CA LYS A 353 -23.72 -61.44 61.60
C LYS A 353 -22.72 -62.37 62.28
N LEU A 354 -21.43 -62.28 61.93
CA LEU A 354 -20.38 -63.05 62.58
C LEU A 354 -20.24 -62.70 64.06
N ILE A 355 -20.26 -61.40 64.40
CA ILE A 355 -20.22 -60.92 65.79
C ILE A 355 -21.43 -61.44 66.56
N ASP A 356 -22.63 -61.33 66.00
CA ASP A 356 -23.87 -61.80 66.65
C ASP A 356 -23.80 -63.32 66.93
N LEU A 357 -23.34 -64.12 65.96
CA LEU A 357 -23.13 -65.56 66.12
C LEU A 357 -22.06 -65.89 67.18
N GLN A 358 -20.98 -65.10 67.26
CA GLN A 358 -19.95 -65.28 68.29
C GLN A 358 -20.49 -65.00 69.69
N VAL A 359 -21.37 -64.00 69.84
CA VAL A 359 -22.06 -63.70 71.11
C VAL A 359 -22.99 -64.84 71.50
N GLU A 360 -23.82 -65.34 70.57
CA GLU A 360 -24.70 -66.49 70.82
C GLU A 360 -23.90 -67.73 71.25
N LEU A 361 -22.81 -68.05 70.54
CA LEU A 361 -21.94 -69.16 70.88
C LEU A 361 -21.30 -69.00 72.27
N ALA A 362 -20.91 -67.79 72.66
CA ALA A 362 -20.37 -67.52 73.99
C ALA A 362 -21.44 -67.73 75.09
N VAL A 363 -22.68 -67.32 74.84
CA VAL A 363 -23.82 -67.57 75.73
C VAL A 363 -24.11 -69.06 75.86
N GLU A 364 -24.09 -69.83 74.77
CA GLU A 364 -24.28 -71.27 74.79
C GLU A 364 -23.17 -72.00 75.55
N ARG A 365 -21.90 -71.62 75.32
CA ARG A 365 -20.76 -72.17 76.07
C ARG A 365 -20.88 -71.91 77.57
N ARG A 366 -21.43 -70.77 77.98
CA ARG A 366 -21.71 -70.46 79.40
C ARG A 366 -22.84 -71.31 79.97
N LYS A 367 -23.88 -71.62 79.18
CA LYS A 367 -24.98 -72.52 79.59
C LYS A 367 -24.55 -73.99 79.69
N ALA A 368 -23.67 -74.44 78.81
CA ALA A 368 -23.20 -75.83 78.76
C ALA A 368 -22.14 -76.17 79.83
N ASN A 369 -21.62 -75.18 80.56
CA ASN A 369 -20.54 -75.38 81.53
C ASN A 369 -20.99 -74.92 82.94
N PRO A 370 -21.56 -75.80 83.77
CA PRO A 370 -22.20 -75.44 85.04
C PRO A 370 -21.26 -75.09 86.22
N LEU A 371 -19.94 -74.91 85.97
CA LEU A 371 -18.93 -74.67 87.02
C LEU A 371 -18.36 -73.24 87.06
N LEU A 372 -18.91 -72.31 86.29
CA LEU A 372 -18.56 -70.89 86.38
C LEU A 372 -19.83 -70.08 86.69
N LYS A 373 -20.15 -69.99 87.99
CA LYS A 373 -21.03 -68.95 88.51
C LYS A 373 -20.25 -67.65 88.66
#